data_AF-A0A8E0SAB7-F1
#
_entry.id   AF-A0A8E0SAB7-F1
#
_cell.length_a   1.000
_cell.length_b   1.000
_cell.length_c   1.000
_cell.angle_alpha   90.00
_cell.angle_beta   90.00
_cell.angle_gamma   90.00
#
_symmetry.space_group_name_H-M   'P 1'
#
loop_
_entity.id
_entity.type
_entity.pdbx_description
1 polymer ?
#
loop_
_entity_poly.entity_id
_entity_poly.type
_entity_poly.pdbx_seq_one_letter_code
_entity_poly.pdbx_strand_id
1 'polypeptide(L)' 'MIKGMVKHELLKTSDGVLRLAEDTLCGGFSLGIRTPEGADWRYISDELGQLLIKELSDDQIGGLKNEK' A
#
# COMPACT_ATOMS: atom_id res chain seq x y z
N MET A 1 -11.34 10.05 2.61
CA MET A 1 -10.77 9.46 1.37
C MET A 1 -10.74 10.53 0.31
N ILE A 2 -9.61 10.70 -0.37
CA ILE A 2 -9.63 11.41 -1.66
C ILE A 2 -10.35 10.46 -2.63
N LYS A 3 -11.39 10.94 -3.31
CA LYS A 3 -12.10 10.13 -4.29
C LYS A 3 -11.09 9.71 -5.35
N GLY A 4 -10.99 8.41 -5.63
CA GLY A 4 -10.00 7.92 -6.59
C GLY A 4 -8.69 7.39 -6.01
N MET A 5 -8.56 7.25 -4.69
CA MET A 5 -7.35 6.68 -4.09
C MET A 5 -7.66 5.54 -3.11
N VAL A 6 -7.13 4.36 -3.39
CA VAL A 6 -7.11 3.22 -2.45
C VAL A 6 -5.73 3.18 -1.78
N LYS A 7 -5.69 2.84 -0.49
CA LYS A 7 -4.44 2.80 0.29
C LYS A 7 -4.32 1.47 1.01
N HIS A 8 -3.15 0.85 0.87
CA HIS A 8 -2.79 -0.38 1.56
C HIS A 8 -1.61 -0.10 2.49
N GLU A 9 -1.71 -0.49 3.76
CA GLU A 9 -0.59 -0.42 4.68
C GLU A 9 0.32 -1.62 4.47
N LEU A 10 1.59 -1.36 4.19
CA LEU A 10 2.58 -2.41 3.92
C LEU A 10 3.38 -2.77 5.17
N LEU A 11 3.83 -1.74 5.90
CA LEU A 11 4.68 -1.91 7.06
C LEU A 11 4.49 -0.76 8.04
N LYS A 12 4.30 -1.10 9.31
CA LYS A 12 4.35 -0.14 10.42
C LYS A 12 5.75 -0.16 11.03
N THR A 13 6.37 1.01 11.08
CA THR A 13 7.67 1.25 11.71
C THR A 13 7.48 2.03 13.02
N SER A 14 8.55 2.27 13.77
CA SER A 14 8.48 3.14 14.96
C SER A 14 8.07 4.58 14.61
N ASP A 15 8.47 5.05 13.43
CA ASP A 15 8.42 6.47 13.08
C ASP A 15 7.38 6.79 11.98
N GLY A 16 6.67 5.77 11.50
CA GLY A 16 5.66 5.95 10.47
C GLY A 16 5.12 4.67 9.86
N VAL A 17 4.26 4.83 8.86
CA VAL A 17 3.64 3.74 8.12
C VAL A 17 4.00 3.85 6.65
N LEU A 18 4.59 2.79 6.10
CA LEU A 18 4.77 2.62 4.66
C LEU A 18 3.45 2.18 4.04
N ARG A 19 3.02 2.90 3.00
CA ARG A 19 1.76 2.66 2.31
C ARG A 19 1.96 2.59 0.81
N LEU A 20 1.20 1.69 0.19
CA LEU A 20 0.92 1.71 -1.24
C LEU A 20 -0.36 2.52 -1.46
N ALA A 21 -0.32 3.45 -2.41
CA ALA A 21 -1.50 4.16 -2.90
C ALA A 21 -1.72 3.81 -4.37
N GLU A 22 -2.94 3.44 -4.70
CA GLU A 22 -3.41 3.25 -6.08
C GLU A 22 -4.29 4.45 -6.45
N ASP A 23 -3.94 5.13 -7.55
CA ASP A 23 -4.81 6.12 -8.18
C ASP A 23 -5.77 5.42 -9.14
N THR A 24 -7.03 5.32 -8.75
CA THR A 24 -8.08 4.63 -9.52
C THR A 24 -8.75 5.53 -10.56
N LEU A 25 -8.36 6.81 -10.68
CA LEU A 25 -8.90 7.74 -11.68
C LEU A 25 -8.02 7.81 -12.92
N CYS A 26 -6.71 7.93 -12.72
CA CYS A 26 -5.74 8.06 -13.80
C CYS A 26 -4.93 6.77 -14.04
N GLY A 27 -5.01 5.81 -13.13
CA GLY A 27 -4.13 4.66 -13.10
C GLY A 27 -2.76 5.04 -12.56
N GLY A 28 -2.16 4.13 -11.80
CA GLY A 28 -0.79 4.26 -11.32
C GLY A 28 -0.67 4.07 -9.82
N PHE A 29 0.58 3.87 -9.41
CA PHE A 29 0.90 3.48 -8.05
C PHE A 29 1.95 4.40 -7.45
N SER A 30 1.83 4.63 -6.15
CA SER A 30 2.83 5.37 -5.39
C SER A 30 3.09 4.70 -4.06
N LEU A 31 4.36 4.63 -3.68
CA LEU A 31 4.77 4.28 -2.34
C LEU A 31 5.02 5.54 -1.55
N GLY A 32 4.58 5.56 -0.30
CA GLY A 32 4.88 6.68 0.58
C GLY A 32 5.00 6.27 2.02
N ILE A 33 5.90 6.94 2.72
CA ILE A 33 6.03 6.85 4.16
C ILE A 33 5.26 8.01 4.78
N ARG A 34 4.32 7.70 5.69
CA ARG A 34 3.63 8.69 6.49
C ARG A 34 4.24 8.72 7.88
N THR A 35 4.90 9.82 8.21
CA THR A 35 5.44 10.12 9.55
C THR A 35 4.61 11.21 10.22
N PRO A 36 4.84 11.52 11.51
CA PRO A 36 4.22 12.69 12.16
C PRO A 36 4.58 14.02 11.48
N GLU A 37 5.78 14.12 10.90
CA GLU A 37 6.29 15.33 10.24
C GLU A 37 5.66 15.55 8.86
N GLY A 38 5.21 14.49 8.19
CA GLY A 38 4.67 14.62 6.85
C GLY A 38 4.49 13.31 6.12
N ALA A 39 4.27 13.40 4.82
CA ALA A 39 4.32 12.24 3.94
C ALA A 39 5.22 12.56 2.75
N ASP A 40 6.12 11.63 2.42
CA ASP A 40 6.85 11.64 1.15
C ASP A 40 6.31 10.51 0.28
N TRP A 41 6.08 10.80 -1.00
CA TRP A 41 5.49 9.88 -1.97
C TRP A 41 6.35 9.79 -3.22
N ARG A 42 6.56 8.58 -3.69
CA ARG A 42 7.29 8.27 -4.92
C ARG A 42 6.42 7.40 -5.81
N TYR A 43 6.31 7.81 -7.07
CA TYR A 43 5.70 6.98 -8.09
C TYR A 43 6.51 5.69 -8.27
N ILE A 44 5.82 4.59 -8.48
CA ILE A 44 6.41 3.29 -8.79
C ILE A 44 5.78 2.75 -10.07
N SER A 45 6.46 1.80 -10.72
CA SER A 45 5.92 1.18 -11.93
C SER A 45 4.66 0.37 -11.62
N ASP A 46 3.82 0.23 -12.64
CA ASP A 46 2.56 -0.49 -12.52
C ASP A 46 2.78 -1.98 -12.19
N GLU A 47 3.85 -2.59 -12.72
CA GLU A 47 4.20 -3.98 -12.45
C GLU A 47 4.52 -4.20 -10.97
N LEU A 48 5.28 -3.28 -10.36
CA LEU A 48 5.61 -3.35 -8.94
C LEU A 48 4.37 -3.11 -8.07
N GLY A 49 3.51 -2.16 -8.44
CA GLY A 49 2.27 -1.87 -7.71
C GLY A 49 1.33 -3.08 -7.69
N GLN A 50 1.13 -3.71 -8.84
CA GLN A 50 0.29 -4.90 -8.97
C GLN A 50 0.88 -6.11 -8.22
N LEU A 51 2.20 -6.30 -8.28
CA LEU A 51 2.87 -7.35 -7.50
C LEU A 51 2.61 -7.19 -6.00
N LEU A 52 2.77 -5.97 -5.47
CA LEU A 52 2.54 -5.69 -4.05
C LEU A 52 1.08 -5.93 -3.65
N ILE A 53 0.10 -5.52 -4.47
CA ILE A 53 -1.33 -5.79 -4.19
C ILE A 53 -1.61 -7.29 -4.12
N LYS A 54 -1.02 -8.06 -5.05
CA LYS A 54 -1.17 -9.51 -5.06
C LYS A 54 -0.64 -10.13 -3.78
N GLU A 55 0.59 -9.80 -3.38
CA GLU A 55 1.21 -10.34 -2.17
C GLU A 55 0.41 -9.96 -0.91
N LEU A 56 -0.08 -8.73 -0.81
CA LEU A 56 -0.94 -8.30 0.31
C LEU A 56 -2.27 -9.06 0.37
N SER A 57 -2.84 -9.38 -0.78
CA SER A 57 -4.09 -10.14 -0.87
C SER A 57 -3.87 -11.60 -0.48
N ASP A 58 -2.75 -12.18 -0.89
CA ASP A 58 -2.35 -13.54 -0.54
C ASP A 58 -2.03 -13.66 0.96
N ASP A 59 -1.40 -12.65 1.58
CA ASP A 59 -1.16 -12.60 3.03
C ASP A 59 -2.46 -12.53 3.84
N GLN A 60 -3.47 -11.77 3.37
CA GLN A 60 -4.80 -11.75 4.01
C GLN A 60 -5.49 -13.12 3.93
N ILE A 61 -5.30 -13.87 2.84
CA ILE A 61 -5.81 -15.23 2.67
C ILE A 61 -4.99 -16.25 3.50
N GLY A 62 -3.69 -16.03 3.67
CA GLY A 62 -2.79 -16.85 4.49
C GLY A 62 -3.02 -16.70 5.99
N GLY A 63 -3.37 -15.50 6.46
CA GLY A 63 -3.75 -15.24 7.85
C GLY A 63 -5.02 -15.99 8.28
N LEU A 64 -6.03 -16.06 7.39
CA LEU A 64 -7.27 -16.82 7.61
C LEU A 64 -7.08 -18.34 7.66
N LYS A 65 -5.95 -18.87 7.16
CA LYS A 65 -5.65 -20.31 7.15
C LYS A 65 -4.84 -20.78 8.36
N ASN A 66 -4.29 -19.85 9.16
CA ASN A 66 -3.50 -20.15 10.35
C ASN A 66 -4.29 -20.02 11.68
N GLU A 67 -5.62 -20.00 11.62
CA GLU A 67 -6.50 -20.20 12.79
C GLU A 67 -7.16 -21.59 12.74
N LYS A 68 -6.38 -22.64 13.01
CA LYS A 68 -6.89 -23.97 13.38
C LYS A 68 -6.00 -24.65 14.42
#